data_AF-A0A163QDQ8-F1
#
_entry.id   AF-A0A163QDQ8-F1
#
_cell.length_a   1.000
_cell.length_b   1.000
_cell.length_c   1.000
_cell.angle_alpha   90.00
_cell.angle_beta   90.00
_cell.angle_gamma   90.00
#
_symmetry.space_group_name_H-M   'P 1'
#
loop_
_entity.id
_entity.type
_entity.pdbx_description
1 polymer ?
#
loop_
_entity_poly.entity_id
_entity_poly.type
_entity_poly.pdbx_seq_one_letter_code
_entity_poly.pdbx_strand_id
1 'polypeptide(L)'
;MPLCLAQVYRQGMTADPRAALDRFIAALEAHYTAVAARRGEDDPAVDDAYYVLADAYEVYDEALAQVHGEATPFYLAEDDDEDDGDDDGDDEGDEDGEQDFDDQDEELDQVDLTDGVSR
;
A
#
# COMPACT_ATOMS: atom_id res chain seq x y z
N MET A 1 3.87 51.07 -0.30
CA MET A 1 3.73 49.85 0.52
C MET A 1 3.59 48.67 -0.42
N PRO A 2 4.67 47.92 -0.71
CA PRO A 2 4.60 46.79 -1.63
C PRO A 2 3.96 45.61 -0.89
N LEU A 3 2.87 45.08 -1.44
CA LEU A 3 2.22 43.89 -0.92
C LEU A 3 3.16 42.70 -1.18
N CYS A 4 3.65 42.14 -0.07
CA CYS A 4 4.59 41.04 -0.05
C CYS A 4 3.93 39.79 -0.65
N LEU A 5 4.70 39.10 -1.49
CA LEU A 5 4.43 37.83 -2.18
C LEU A 5 4.20 36.66 -1.20
N ALA A 6 3.16 36.73 -0.38
CA ALA A 6 2.79 35.64 0.54
C ALA A 6 1.92 34.56 -0.12
N GLN A 7 1.81 34.55 -1.45
CA GLN A 7 0.96 33.60 -2.18
C GLN A 7 1.74 32.44 -2.81
N VAL A 8 3.05 32.37 -2.61
CA VAL A 8 3.90 31.27 -3.12
C VAL A 8 4.14 30.20 -2.05
N TYR A 9 3.87 30.49 -0.77
CA TYR A 9 3.98 29.53 0.34
C TYR A 9 2.73 28.68 0.58
N ARG A 10 1.85 28.58 -0.42
CA ARG A 10 0.71 27.67 -0.38
C ARG A 10 0.89 26.55 -1.42
N GLN A 11 2.10 26.02 -1.50
CA GLN A 11 2.34 24.72 -2.14
C GLN A 11 1.84 23.54 -1.26
N GLY A 12 1.09 23.85 -0.18
CA GLY A 12 0.14 23.00 0.55
C GLY A 12 -1.21 23.72 0.70
N MET A 13 -1.81 24.15 -0.41
CA MET A 13 -3.06 24.91 -0.51
C MET A 13 -4.24 23.97 -0.71
N THR A 14 -4.58 23.18 0.33
CA THR A 14 -5.82 22.39 0.42
C THR A 14 -6.33 21.94 -0.95
N ALA A 15 -5.70 20.93 -1.53
CA ALA A 15 -6.01 20.51 -2.90
C ALA A 15 -7.53 20.36 -3.04
N ASP A 16 -8.14 21.09 -3.99
CA ASP A 16 -9.58 20.99 -4.22
C ASP A 16 -9.87 19.55 -4.67
N PRO A 17 -10.69 18.77 -3.95
CA PRO A 17 -10.92 17.36 -4.26
C PRO A 17 -11.45 17.16 -5.67
N ARG A 18 -12.20 18.12 -6.22
CA ARG A 18 -12.73 18.04 -7.59
C ARG A 18 -11.63 18.23 -8.61
N ALA A 19 -10.71 19.17 -8.38
CA ALA A 19 -9.55 19.39 -9.26
C ALA A 19 -8.54 18.24 -9.17
N ALA A 20 -8.30 17.71 -7.96
CA ALA A 20 -7.47 16.53 -7.75
C ALA A 20 -8.08 15.29 -8.45
N LEU A 21 -9.40 15.11 -8.36
CA LEU A 21 -10.11 14.04 -9.08
C LEU A 21 -9.95 14.17 -10.60
N ASP A 22 -10.07 15.38 -11.16
CA ASP A 22 -9.87 15.58 -12.60
C ASP A 22 -8.44 15.22 -13.03
N ARG A 23 -7.43 15.52 -12.19
CA ARG A 23 -6.04 15.11 -12.43
C ARG A 23 -5.88 13.59 -12.33
N PHE A 24 -6.50 12.95 -11.35
CA PHE A 24 -6.45 11.49 -11.18
C PHE A 24 -7.11 10.77 -12.36
N ILE A 25 -8.27 11.23 -12.84
CA ILE A 25 -8.92 10.68 -14.04
C ILE A 25 -8.00 10.83 -15.27
N ALA A 26 -7.39 11.99 -15.47
CA ALA A 26 -6.45 12.20 -16.58
C ALA A 26 -5.22 11.26 -16.48
N ALA A 27 -4.72 11.02 -15.27
CA ALA A 27 -3.61 10.09 -15.05
C ALA A 27 -4.03 8.64 -15.34
N LEU A 28 -5.23 8.22 -14.96
CA LEU A 28 -5.79 6.90 -15.30
C LEU A 28 -5.87 6.70 -16.83
N GLU A 29 -6.35 7.71 -17.55
CA GLU A 29 -6.42 7.66 -19.02
C GLU A 29 -5.03 7.60 -19.66
N ALA A 30 -4.07 8.35 -19.13
CA ALA A 30 -2.68 8.34 -19.59
C ALA A 30 -2.01 6.98 -19.34
N HIS A 31 -2.16 6.42 -18.13
CA HIS A 31 -1.66 5.10 -17.78
C HIS A 31 -2.27 4.01 -18.66
N TYR A 32 -3.59 4.00 -18.87
CA TYR A 32 -4.23 3.08 -19.80
C TYR A 32 -3.67 3.21 -21.22
N THR A 33 -3.46 4.43 -21.70
CA THR A 33 -2.90 4.69 -23.02
C THR A 33 -1.47 4.15 -23.14
N ALA A 34 -0.63 4.33 -22.12
CA ALA A 34 0.72 3.79 -22.08
C ALA A 34 0.71 2.26 -22.14
N VAL A 35 -0.12 1.61 -21.30
CA VAL A 35 -0.27 0.14 -21.28
C VAL A 35 -0.77 -0.38 -22.64
N ALA A 36 -1.75 0.29 -23.25
CA ALA A 36 -2.29 -0.10 -24.54
C ALA A 36 -1.30 0.07 -25.70
N ALA A 37 -0.37 1.03 -25.59
CA ALA A 37 0.64 1.32 -26.60
C ALA A 37 2.00 0.63 -26.35
N ARG A 38 2.11 -0.17 -25.29
CA ARG A 38 3.37 -0.75 -24.81
C ARG A 38 4.11 -1.55 -25.88
N ARG A 39 5.43 -1.42 -25.92
CA ARG A 39 6.33 -2.07 -26.89
C ARG A 39 7.29 -3.03 -26.21
N GLY A 40 6.75 -3.99 -25.48
CA GLY A 40 7.54 -4.96 -24.73
C GLY A 40 6.85 -5.31 -23.42
N GLU A 41 7.50 -6.18 -22.65
CA GLU A 41 7.10 -6.48 -21.28
C GLU A 41 7.56 -5.35 -20.35
N ASP A 42 8.80 -4.88 -20.53
CA ASP A 42 9.40 -3.73 -19.83
C ASP A 42 9.36 -2.47 -20.71
N ASP A 43 8.22 -1.78 -20.76
CA ASP A 43 8.11 -0.48 -21.44
C ASP A 43 8.22 0.65 -20.40
N PRO A 44 9.29 1.48 -20.42
CA PRO A 44 9.49 2.54 -19.43
C PRO A 44 8.37 3.58 -19.45
N ALA A 45 7.64 3.72 -20.56
CA ALA A 45 6.48 4.63 -20.61
C ALA A 45 5.32 4.15 -19.72
N VAL A 46 5.22 2.84 -19.47
CA VAL A 46 4.22 2.27 -18.56
C VAL A 46 4.60 2.57 -17.11
N ASP A 47 5.87 2.38 -16.75
CA ASP A 47 6.40 2.65 -15.41
C ASP A 47 6.29 4.14 -15.07
N ASP A 48 6.71 5.02 -15.98
CA ASP A 48 6.55 6.47 -15.81
C ASP A 48 5.08 6.86 -15.60
N ALA A 49 4.17 6.27 -16.38
CA ALA A 49 2.74 6.55 -16.24
C ALA A 49 2.14 5.96 -14.95
N TYR A 50 2.70 4.85 -14.44
CA TYR A 50 2.34 4.27 -13.15
C TYR A 50 2.71 5.21 -12.00
N TYR A 51 3.94 5.73 -11.96
CA TYR A 51 4.35 6.70 -10.93
C TYR A 51 3.52 7.98 -10.96
N VAL A 52 3.20 8.49 -12.15
CA VAL A 52 2.32 9.67 -12.29
C VAL A 52 0.90 9.39 -11.79
N LEU A 53 0.40 8.18 -12.01
CA LEU A 53 -0.91 7.76 -11.50
C LEU A 53 -0.91 7.66 -9.97
N ALA A 54 0.15 7.08 -9.39
CA ALA A 54 0.33 6.95 -7.95
C ALA A 54 0.34 8.34 -7.26
N ASP A 55 1.16 9.28 -7.73
CA ASP A 55 1.20 10.67 -7.24
C ASP A 55 -0.18 11.34 -7.32
N ALA A 56 -0.87 11.20 -8.46
CA ALA A 56 -2.18 11.81 -8.64
C ALA A 56 -3.24 11.22 -7.69
N TYR A 57 -3.14 9.93 -7.37
CA TYR A 57 -4.01 9.28 -6.39
C TYR A 57 -3.75 9.82 -4.98
N GLU A 58 -2.49 9.89 -4.54
CA GLU A 58 -2.15 10.39 -3.19
C GLU A 58 -2.68 11.81 -2.98
N VAL A 59 -2.51 12.67 -3.98
CA VAL A 59 -3.03 14.05 -3.93
C VAL A 59 -4.56 14.07 -3.82
N TYR A 60 -5.27 13.15 -4.47
CA TYR A 60 -6.72 13.06 -4.39
C TYR A 60 -7.20 12.51 -3.03
N ASP A 61 -6.56 11.46 -2.51
CA ASP A 61 -6.89 10.88 -1.21
C ASP A 61 -6.60 11.87 -0.08
N GLU A 62 -5.46 12.57 -0.13
CA GLU A 62 -5.11 13.63 0.82
C GLU A 62 -6.11 14.81 0.75
N ALA A 63 -6.58 15.18 -0.45
CA ALA A 63 -7.59 16.21 -0.63
C ALA A 63 -8.95 15.82 -0.03
N LEU A 64 -9.39 14.58 -0.27
CA LEU A 64 -10.61 14.03 0.33
C LEU A 64 -10.53 14.04 1.86
N ALA A 65 -9.41 13.57 2.41
CA ALA A 65 -9.19 13.54 3.85
C ALA A 65 -9.21 14.94 4.46
N GLN A 66 -8.59 15.92 3.82
CA GLN A 66 -8.55 17.31 4.31
C GLN A 66 -9.91 18.01 4.27
N VAL A 67 -10.67 17.85 3.18
CA VAL A 67 -11.90 18.62 2.96
C VAL A 67 -13.14 17.94 3.52
N HIS A 68 -13.19 16.61 3.44
CA HIS A 68 -14.36 15.82 3.82
C HIS A 68 -14.13 14.94 5.05
N GLY A 69 -12.87 14.71 5.45
CA GLY A 69 -12.55 13.78 6.54
C GLY A 69 -12.76 12.31 6.17
N GLU A 70 -12.77 12.01 4.87
CA GLU A 70 -13.02 10.68 4.31
C GLU A 70 -11.78 10.21 3.55
N ALA A 71 -11.56 8.90 3.52
CA ALA A 71 -10.49 8.26 2.75
C ALA A 71 -11.08 7.30 1.72
N THR A 72 -10.31 6.99 0.69
CA THR A 72 -10.70 5.96 -0.28
C THR A 72 -10.56 4.55 0.33
N PRO A 73 -11.33 3.55 -0.16
CA PRO A 73 -11.31 2.20 0.40
C PRO A 73 -10.14 1.32 -0.13
N PHE A 74 -9.15 1.92 -0.80
CA PHE A 74 -7.98 1.24 -1.36
C PHE A 74 -6.71 2.01 -1.01
N TYR A 75 -5.54 1.45 -1.31
CA TYR A 75 -4.24 2.03 -1.04
C TYR A 75 -3.27 1.70 -2.19
N LEU A 76 -2.20 2.49 -2.32
CA LEU A 76 -1.12 2.15 -3.24
C LEU A 76 -0.34 0.97 -2.68
N ALA A 77 -0.02 0.01 -3.55
CA ALA A 77 0.95 -1.01 -3.19
C ALA A 77 2.31 -0.32 -2.96
N GLU A 78 3.00 -0.72 -1.90
CA GLU A 78 4.41 -0.38 -1.75
C GLU A 78 5.17 -1.16 -2.83
N ASP A 79 6.00 -0.47 -3.62
CA ASP A 79 6.89 -1.14 -4.59
C ASP A 79 7.90 -1.95 -3.78
N ASP A 80 7.66 -3.25 -3.67
CA ASP A 80 8.57 -4.24 -3.07
C ASP A 80 9.72 -4.58 -4.05
N ASP A 81 10.34 -3.53 -4.61
CA ASP A 81 11.54 -3.65 -5.45
C ASP A 81 12.81 -3.86 -4.59
N GLU A 82 12.66 -4.45 -3.39
CA GLU A 82 13.74 -5.11 -2.67
C GLU A 82 13.96 -6.51 -3.30
N ASP A 83 14.45 -6.52 -4.54
CA ASP A 83 15.26 -7.64 -5.05
C ASP A 83 16.61 -7.63 -4.31
N ASP A 84 16.58 -7.82 -2.98
CA ASP A 84 17.72 -8.29 -2.20
C ASP A 84 17.90 -9.78 -2.50
N GLY A 85 18.21 -10.08 -3.77
CA GLY A 85 18.79 -11.34 -4.20
C GLY A 85 20.23 -11.43 -3.70
N ASP A 86 20.42 -11.47 -2.38
CA ASP A 86 21.66 -11.92 -1.77
C ASP A 86 21.63 -13.45 -1.74
N ASP A 87 22.07 -14.03 -2.87
CA ASP A 87 22.48 -15.42 -3.01
C ASP A 87 23.72 -15.69 -2.14
N ASP A 88 23.55 -15.71 -0.82
CA ASP A 88 24.53 -16.30 0.09
C ASP A 88 24.13 -17.75 0.35
N GLY A 89 24.27 -18.56 -0.70
CA GLY A 89 24.42 -20.00 -0.55
C GLY A 89 25.73 -20.31 0.16
N ASP A 90 25.69 -20.43 1.49
CA ASP A 90 26.74 -21.12 2.25
C ASP A 90 26.15 -22.32 3.01
N ASP A 91 26.55 -23.48 2.48
CA ASP A 91 26.31 -24.84 2.96
C ASP A 91 27.27 -25.15 4.12
N GLU A 92 26.78 -25.38 5.34
CA GLU A 92 27.56 -26.09 6.36
C GLU A 92 26.63 -26.88 7.31
N GLY A 93 26.39 -28.14 6.97
CA GLY A 93 26.62 -29.30 7.85
C GLY A 93 25.92 -29.44 9.22
N ASP A 94 25.11 -30.50 9.32
CA ASP A 94 25.05 -31.47 10.43
C ASP A 94 24.68 -30.95 11.84
N GLU A 95 23.40 -31.09 12.21
CA GLU A 95 23.00 -31.23 13.62
C GLU A 95 22.12 -32.48 13.80
N ASP A 96 22.73 -33.46 14.47
CA ASP A 96 22.25 -34.72 14.99
C ASP A 96 21.01 -34.56 15.90
N GLY A 97 19.84 -34.87 15.35
CA GLY A 97 18.57 -34.86 16.07
C GLY A 97 18.37 -36.06 16.98
N GLU A 98 18.94 -36.02 18.19
CA GLU A 98 18.55 -36.89 19.32
C GLU A 98 17.85 -36.03 20.38
N GLN A 99 16.58 -35.70 20.18
CA GLN A 99 15.77 -35.09 21.26
C GLN A 99 14.61 -36.01 21.63
N ASP A 100 14.79 -36.60 22.82
CA ASP A 100 13.88 -37.42 23.59
C ASP A 100 12.55 -36.68 23.81
N PHE A 101 11.47 -37.17 23.21
CA PHE A 101 10.13 -36.67 23.49
C PHE A 101 9.64 -37.35 24.77
N ASP A 102 9.98 -36.76 25.92
CA ASP A 102 9.36 -37.10 27.19
C ASP A 102 7.85 -36.83 27.14
N ASP A 103 7.12 -37.80 27.67
CA ASP A 103 5.69 -38.01 27.62
C ASP A 103 4.81 -36.79 27.96
N GLN A 104 3.84 -36.58 27.07
CA GLN A 104 2.43 -36.26 27.33
C GLN A 104 2.02 -36.18 28.81
N ASP A 105 1.58 -35.00 29.25
CA ASP A 105 0.57 -34.90 30.31
C ASP A 105 -0.51 -33.91 29.87
N GLU A 106 -1.56 -34.46 29.27
CA GLU A 106 -2.83 -33.81 28.99
C GLU A 106 -3.65 -33.71 30.29
N GLU A 107 -3.83 -32.52 30.84
CA GLU A 107 -4.87 -32.26 31.85
C GLU A 107 -5.56 -30.91 31.53
N LEU A 108 -6.38 -30.89 30.48
CA LEU A 108 -7.40 -29.85 30.28
C LEU A 108 -8.71 -30.32 30.89
N ASP A 109 -8.93 -30.01 32.16
CA ASP A 109 -10.19 -30.30 32.83
C ASP A 109 -11.05 -29.03 33.04
N GLN A 110 -12.32 -29.17 32.65
CA GLN A 110 -13.50 -28.35 32.91
C GLN A 110 -13.78 -27.06 32.12
N VAL A 111 -14.50 -27.26 31.00
CA VAL A 111 -15.49 -26.31 30.47
C VAL A 111 -16.77 -26.36 31.31
N ASP A 112 -17.13 -25.27 32.00
CA ASP A 112 -18.47 -25.11 32.60
C ASP A 112 -19.46 -24.69 31.51
N LEU A 113 -20.17 -25.67 30.96
CA LEU A 113 -21.34 -25.48 30.12
C LEU A 113 -22.57 -25.39 31.02
N THR A 114 -22.94 -24.16 31.39
CA THR A 114 -24.28 -23.86 31.91
C THR A 114 -24.75 -22.55 31.27
N ASP A 115 -25.99 -22.37 30.83
CA ASP A 115 -27.13 -23.23 30.55
C ASP A 115 -28.00 -22.38 29.61
N GLY A 116 -28.35 -22.93 28.46
CA GLY A 116 -29.27 -22.29 27.53
C GLY A 116 -30.70 -22.47 28.01
N VAL A 117 -31.26 -21.49 28.71
CA VAL A 117 -32.72 -21.37 28.86
C VAL A 117 -33.24 -20.30 27.92
N SER A 118 -33.79 -20.79 26.81
CA SER A 118 -34.74 -20.05 25.99
C SER A 118 -35.97 -19.68 26.82
N ARG A 119 -36.37 -18.40 26.80
CA ARG A 119 -37.78 -18.01 26.88
C ARG A 119 -38.03 -16.69 26.16
#